data_AF-A0AA38Z9H7-F1
#
_entry.id   AF-A0AA38Z9H7-F1
#
_cell.length_a   1.000
_cell.length_b   1.000
_cell.length_c   1.000
_cell.angle_alpha   90.00
_cell.angle_beta   90.00
_cell.angle_gamma   90.00
#
_symmetry.space_group_name_H-M   'P 1'
#
loop_
_entity.id
_entity.type
_entity.pdbx_description
1 polymer ?
#
loop_
_entity_poly.entity_id
_entity_poly.type
_entity_poly.pdbx_seq_one_letter_code
_entity_poly.pdbx_strand_id
1 'polypeptide(L)'
;MRQLRVSDSSVVWDDLEGMPVASLPPDFKMPNFEKYTGIGCPRIHLQLYSTLMRAHGLEEPHLVTLFPLSLSGVAQRWFASLESSRRRTWDDLAQEFLRQFAFNTVVDVSRRELEALRQRSEESISSFISR
;
A
#
# COMPACT_ATOMS: atom_id res chain seq x y z
N MET A 1 7.21 -27.10 20.48
CA MET A 1 7.52 -25.81 19.84
C MET A 1 7.60 -26.02 18.34
N ARG A 2 6.70 -25.41 17.55
CA ARG A 2 6.70 -25.54 16.09
C ARG A 2 7.54 -24.39 15.53
N GLN A 3 8.62 -24.71 14.82
CA GLN A 3 9.46 -23.73 14.14
C GLN A 3 8.66 -23.09 13.01
N LEU A 4 8.54 -21.76 13.02
CA LEU A 4 8.18 -21.01 11.84
C LEU A 4 9.33 -21.14 10.84
N ARG A 5 9.09 -21.87 9.74
CA ARG A 5 9.90 -21.71 8.53
C ARG A 5 9.70 -20.27 8.07
N VAL A 6 10.70 -19.44 8.29
CA VAL A 6 10.83 -18.16 7.60
C VAL A 6 11.11 -18.51 6.15
N SER A 7 10.09 -18.39 5.30
CA SER A 7 10.29 -18.43 3.85
C SER A 7 11.12 -17.21 3.48
N ASP A 8 12.39 -17.47 3.16
CA ASP A 8 13.29 -16.51 2.56
C ASP A 8 12.84 -16.27 1.11
N SER A 9 11.73 -15.54 0.95
CA SER A 9 11.35 -15.04 -0.37
C SER A 9 12.25 -13.85 -0.66
N SER A 10 13.49 -14.14 -1.04
CA SER A 10 14.26 -13.27 -1.91
C SER A 10 13.41 -13.11 -3.18
N VAL A 11 12.58 -12.06 -3.19
CA VAL A 11 11.92 -11.62 -4.41
C VAL A 11 13.07 -11.22 -5.32
N VAL A 12 13.35 -12.09 -6.28
CA VAL A 12 14.39 -11.92 -7.28
C VAL A 12 14.14 -10.58 -7.96
N TRP A 13 15.16 -9.74 -7.95
CA TRP A 13 15.15 -8.37 -8.46
C TRP A 13 14.97 -8.27 -9.99
N ASP A 14 14.69 -9.39 -10.66
CA ASP A 14 14.60 -9.52 -12.12
C ASP A 14 13.30 -8.93 -12.71
N ASP A 15 12.24 -8.73 -11.91
CA ASP A 15 10.99 -8.10 -12.40
C ASP A 15 11.09 -6.55 -12.50
N LEU A 16 12.26 -5.98 -12.21
CA LEU A 16 12.56 -4.54 -12.28
C LEU A 16 13.44 -4.17 -13.50
N GLU A 17 13.48 -5.03 -14.53
CA GLU A 17 14.15 -4.80 -15.82
C GLU A 17 13.59 -3.55 -16.53
N GLY A 18 14.12 -2.38 -16.18
CA GLY A 18 13.79 -1.10 -16.80
C GLY A 18 13.92 0.11 -15.87
N MET A 19 14.07 -0.09 -14.56
CA MET A 19 14.33 1.04 -13.65
C MET A 19 15.84 1.31 -13.61
N PRO A 20 16.29 2.58 -13.65
CA PRO A 20 17.70 2.88 -13.45
C PRO A 20 18.09 2.51 -12.02
N VAL A 21 18.69 1.33 -11.85
CA VAL A 21 19.22 0.76 -10.58
C VAL A 21 20.42 1.57 -10.05
N ALA A 22 20.67 2.75 -10.59
CA ALA A 22 21.93 3.49 -10.45
C ALA A 22 22.14 4.20 -9.10
N SER A 23 21.30 4.01 -8.07
CA SER A 23 21.45 4.80 -6.83
C SER A 23 20.97 4.16 -5.53
N LEU A 24 20.73 2.84 -5.48
CA LEU A 24 20.46 2.20 -4.18
C LEU A 24 21.78 2.02 -3.40
N PRO A 25 21.76 2.19 -2.06
CA PRO A 25 22.90 1.84 -1.23
C PRO A 25 23.36 0.39 -1.46
N PRO A 26 24.67 0.10 -1.45
CA PRO A 26 25.20 -1.23 -1.79
C PRO A 26 24.62 -2.38 -0.95
N ASP A 27 24.27 -2.10 0.31
CA ASP A 27 23.74 -3.08 1.26
C ASP A 27 22.21 -2.96 1.45
N PHE A 28 21.53 -2.20 0.59
CA PHE A 28 20.08 -2.04 0.70
C PHE A 28 19.38 -3.37 0.44
N LYS A 29 18.57 -3.78 1.42
CA LYS A 29 17.61 -4.86 1.28
C LYS A 29 16.23 -4.30 1.56
N MET A 30 15.27 -4.67 0.73
CA MET A 30 13.89 -4.26 0.95
C MET A 30 13.44 -4.77 2.33
N PRO A 31 13.04 -3.90 3.27
CA PRO A 31 12.48 -4.31 4.54
C PRO A 31 11.24 -5.16 4.30
N ASN A 32 11.03 -6.19 5.12
CA ASN A 32 9.80 -6.95 5.07
C ASN A 32 8.67 -6.12 5.71
N PHE A 33 7.72 -5.65 4.90
CA PHE A 33 6.50 -4.99 5.34
C PHE A 33 5.29 -5.82 4.95
N GLU A 34 4.20 -5.68 5.73
CA GLU A 34 2.91 -6.11 5.25
C GLU A 34 2.53 -5.26 4.03
N LYS A 35 2.27 -5.92 2.91
CA LYS A 35 1.91 -5.22 1.67
C LYS A 35 0.51 -4.65 1.80
N TYR A 36 0.33 -3.39 1.41
CA TYR A 36 -1.00 -2.80 1.36
C TYR A 36 -1.81 -3.44 0.24
N THR A 37 -2.90 -4.10 0.59
CA THR A 37 -3.79 -4.81 -0.36
C THR A 37 -4.90 -3.91 -0.91
N GLY A 38 -5.08 -2.72 -0.32
CA GLY A 38 -6.29 -1.90 -0.46
C GLY A 38 -7.20 -1.96 0.76
N ILE A 39 -6.76 -2.58 1.87
CA ILE A 39 -7.48 -2.67 3.14
C ILE A 39 -6.63 -2.05 4.25
N GLY A 40 -7.26 -1.36 5.19
CA GLY A 40 -6.59 -0.68 6.32
C GLY A 40 -6.22 0.77 6.02
N CYS A 41 -5.69 1.47 7.01
CA CYS A 41 -5.48 2.91 6.94
C CYS A 41 -4.31 3.28 5.99
N PRO A 42 -4.56 3.97 4.87
CA PRO A 42 -3.51 4.32 3.90
C PRO A 42 -2.49 5.32 4.46
N ARG A 43 -2.89 6.16 5.42
CA ARG A 43 -1.97 7.10 6.10
C ARG A 43 -0.90 6.36 6.90
N ILE A 44 -1.30 5.31 7.62
CA ILE A 44 -0.37 4.50 8.42
C ILE A 44 0.61 3.78 7.50
N HIS A 45 0.13 3.23 6.37
CA HIS A 45 0.99 2.60 5.37
C HIS A 45 2.05 3.55 4.82
N LEU A 46 1.65 4.75 4.36
CA LEU A 46 2.58 5.77 3.86
C LEU A 46 3.60 6.20 4.90
N GLN A 47 3.16 6.41 6.15
CA GLN A 47 4.05 6.81 7.23
C GLN A 47 5.08 5.71 7.53
N LEU A 48 4.65 4.46 7.66
CA LEU A 48 5.52 3.33 7.95
C LEU A 48 6.54 3.13 6.82
N TYR A 49 6.07 3.08 5.57
CA TYR A 49 6.93 2.94 4.40
C TYR A 49 7.99 4.04 4.35
N SER A 50 7.57 5.31 4.39
CA SER A 50 8.50 6.43 4.22
C SER A 50 9.50 6.58 5.38
N THR A 51 9.07 6.27 6.61
CA THR A 51 9.96 6.27 7.78
C THR A 51 11.04 5.20 7.66
N LEU A 52 10.66 3.97 7.29
CA LEU A 52 11.61 2.86 7.14
C LEU A 52 12.60 3.12 6.01
N MET A 53 12.12 3.51 4.83
CA MET A 53 13.01 3.74 3.69
C MET A 53 14.00 4.87 3.97
N ARG A 54 13.56 5.97 4.59
CA ARG A 54 14.47 7.05 5.00
C ARG A 54 15.48 6.62 6.06
N ALA A 55 15.10 5.74 6.98
CA ALA A 55 16.04 5.16 7.94
C ALA A 55 17.14 4.32 7.26
N HIS A 56 16.89 3.80 6.06
CA HIS A 56 17.86 3.13 5.20
C HIS A 56 18.64 4.09 4.28
N GLY A 57 18.53 5.41 4.47
CA GLY A 57 19.23 6.41 3.66
C GLY A 57 18.64 6.61 2.27
N LEU A 58 17.38 6.22 2.06
CA LEU A 58 16.71 6.41 0.77
C LEU A 58 16.09 7.80 0.65
N GLU A 59 16.53 8.50 -0.39
CA GLU A 59 15.98 9.79 -0.83
C GLU A 59 14.66 9.65 -1.61
N GLU A 60 14.00 10.79 -1.80
CA GLU A 60 12.67 10.89 -2.43
C GLU A 60 12.48 10.09 -3.74
N PRO A 61 13.42 10.11 -4.71
CA PRO A 61 13.26 9.34 -5.94
C PRO A 61 13.16 7.84 -5.68
N HIS A 62 13.90 7.32 -4.70
CA HIS A 62 13.83 5.91 -4.31
C HIS A 62 12.49 5.56 -3.69
N LEU A 63 11.90 6.48 -2.90
CA LEU A 63 10.58 6.26 -2.30
C LEU A 63 9.52 6.08 -3.39
N VAL A 64 9.55 6.91 -4.43
CA VAL A 64 8.61 6.80 -5.55
C VAL A 64 8.83 5.50 -6.31
N THR A 65 10.08 5.17 -6.64
CA THR A 65 10.43 3.98 -7.43
C THR A 65 10.12 2.68 -6.70
N LEU A 66 10.38 2.60 -5.40
CA LEU A 66 10.21 1.37 -4.61
C LEU A 66 8.83 1.21 -3.99
N PHE A 67 7.98 2.26 -4.01
CA PHE A 67 6.64 2.20 -3.43
C PHE A 67 5.79 1.02 -3.93
N PRO A 68 5.81 0.61 -5.22
CA PRO A 68 5.00 -0.50 -5.72
C PRO A 68 5.30 -1.84 -5.04
N LEU A 69 6.53 -2.02 -4.57
CA LEU A 69 6.92 -3.21 -3.83
C LEU A 69 6.21 -3.31 -2.48
N SER A 70 5.74 -2.17 -1.94
CA SER A 70 4.91 -2.07 -0.74
C SER A 70 3.45 -2.41 -0.93
N LEU A 71 3.03 -2.70 -2.17
CA LEU A 71 1.63 -2.91 -2.52
C LEU A 71 1.39 -4.35 -3.00
N SER A 72 0.15 -4.78 -2.89
CA SER A 72 -0.33 -6.02 -3.50
C SER A 72 -1.81 -5.88 -3.90
N GLY A 73 -2.34 -6.86 -4.63
CA GLY A 73 -3.76 -6.93 -4.91
C GLY A 73 -4.30 -5.69 -5.64
N VAL A 74 -5.32 -5.06 -5.07
CA VAL A 74 -6.00 -3.90 -5.68
C VAL A 74 -5.08 -2.67 -5.70
N ALA A 75 -4.28 -2.47 -4.66
CA ALA A 75 -3.38 -1.32 -4.58
C ALA A 75 -2.26 -1.38 -5.63
N GLN A 76 -1.70 -2.57 -5.88
CA GLN A 76 -0.68 -2.73 -6.90
C GLN A 76 -1.24 -2.49 -8.32
N ARG A 77 -2.45 -3.00 -8.61
CA ARG A 77 -3.15 -2.74 -9.87
C ARG A 77 -3.46 -1.26 -10.08
N TRP A 78 -3.89 -0.58 -9.03
CA TRP A 78 -4.08 0.86 -9.07
C TRP A 78 -2.78 1.59 -9.43
N PHE A 79 -1.67 1.28 -8.77
CA PHE A 79 -0.39 1.93 -9.07
C PHE A 79 0.04 1.71 -10.53
N ALA A 80 -0.13 0.50 -11.06
CA ALA A 80 0.18 0.19 -12.45
C ALA A 80 -0.66 1.01 -13.45
N SER A 81 -1.90 1.37 -13.09
CA SER A 81 -2.76 2.24 -13.89
C SER A 81 -2.49 3.74 -13.74
N LEU A 82 -1.70 4.15 -12.73
CA LEU A 82 -1.43 5.55 -12.46
C LEU A 82 -0.48 6.12 -13.53
N GLU A 83 -0.80 7.32 -14.04
CA GLU A 83 0.04 8.02 -15.01
C GLU A 83 1.37 8.46 -14.38
N SER A 84 2.48 8.32 -15.09
CA SER A 84 3.81 8.72 -14.58
C SER A 84 3.91 10.20 -14.22
N SER A 85 3.12 11.06 -14.87
CA SER A 85 3.03 12.50 -14.57
C SER A 85 2.46 12.81 -13.19
N ARG A 86 1.68 11.88 -12.61
CA ARG A 86 1.00 12.02 -11.31
C ARG A 86 1.81 11.47 -10.12
N ARG A 87 3.01 10.95 -10.38
CA ARG A 87 3.90 10.36 -9.36
C ARG A 87 5.33 10.86 -9.55
N ARG A 88 5.50 12.15 -9.86
CA ARG A 88 6.84 12.74 -10.11
C ARG A 88 7.61 12.95 -8.82
N THR A 89 6.91 13.30 -7.75
CA THR A 89 7.44 13.49 -6.41
C THR A 89 6.80 12.49 -5.44
N TRP A 90 7.42 12.31 -4.27
CA TRP A 90 6.81 11.54 -3.19
C TRP A 90 5.48 12.15 -2.76
N ASP A 91 5.39 13.48 -2.73
CA ASP A 91 4.18 14.19 -2.32
C ASP A 91 3.04 14.00 -3.34
N ASP A 92 3.32 14.06 -4.64
CA ASP A 92 2.34 13.76 -5.69
C ASP A 92 1.78 12.34 -5.52
N LEU A 93 2.68 11.36 -5.36
CA LEU A 93 2.30 9.96 -5.19
C LEU A 93 1.49 9.73 -3.91
N ALA A 94 1.91 10.32 -2.79
CA ALA A 94 1.21 10.20 -1.52
C ALA A 94 -0.20 10.80 -1.59
N GLN A 95 -0.37 11.94 -2.26
CA GLN A 95 -1.67 12.57 -2.46
C GLN A 95 -2.59 11.69 -3.31
N GLU A 96 -2.11 11.15 -4.43
CA GLU A 96 -2.93 10.27 -5.27
C GLU A 96 -3.28 8.97 -4.54
N PHE A 97 -2.37 8.40 -3.75
CA PHE A 97 -2.63 7.21 -2.93
C PHE A 97 -3.70 7.47 -1.87
N LEU A 98 -3.58 8.57 -1.14
CA LEU A 98 -4.59 8.95 -0.14
C LEU A 98 -5.95 9.25 -0.78
N ARG A 99 -5.95 9.88 -1.96
CA ARG A 99 -7.18 10.15 -2.72
C ARG A 99 -7.84 8.86 -3.17
N GLN A 100 -7.08 7.91 -3.70
CA GLN A 100 -7.59 6.62 -4.17
C GLN A 100 -8.21 5.81 -3.03
N PHE A 101 -7.55 5.78 -1.87
CA PHE A 101 -7.94 4.95 -0.73
C PHE A 101 -8.60 5.76 0.39
N ALA A 102 -9.15 6.93 0.08
CA ALA A 102 -9.74 7.85 1.06
C ALA A 102 -10.86 7.21 1.90
N PHE A 103 -11.61 6.29 1.33
CA PHE A 103 -12.65 5.53 2.04
C PHE A 103 -12.07 4.64 3.14
N ASN A 104 -10.82 4.19 3.00
CA ASN A 104 -10.14 3.34 3.99
C ASN A 104 -9.55 4.14 5.17
N THR A 105 -9.54 5.47 5.09
CA THR A 105 -9.12 6.33 6.21
C THR A 105 -10.20 6.49 7.29
N VAL A 106 -11.45 6.16 7.01
CA VAL A 106 -12.62 6.44 7.87
C VAL A 106 -13.16 5.18 8.55
N VAL A 107 -12.79 3.99 8.08
CA VAL A 107 -13.46 2.75 8.45
C VAL A 107 -12.57 1.96 9.42
N ASP A 108 -12.42 2.49 10.64
CA ASP A 108 -12.38 1.61 11.82
C ASP A 108 -13.82 1.19 12.12
N VAL A 109 -14.45 0.50 11.16
CA VAL A 109 -15.77 -0.05 11.39
C VAL A 109 -15.56 -1.20 12.34
N SER A 110 -15.89 -0.95 13.60
CA SER A 110 -15.82 -1.96 14.63
C SER A 110 -16.77 -3.09 14.27
N ARG A 111 -16.42 -4.31 14.69
CA ARG A 111 -17.31 -5.47 14.56
C ARG A 111 -18.73 -5.19 15.10
N ARG A 112 -18.84 -4.34 16.13
CA ARG A 112 -20.12 -3.92 16.72
C ARG A 112 -20.95 -3.05 15.77
N GLU A 113 -20.33 -2.17 15.00
CA GLU A 113 -21.02 -1.34 14.01
C GLU A 113 -21.46 -2.17 12.80
N LEU A 114 -20.67 -3.17 12.40
CA LEU A 114 -21.08 -4.17 11.40
C LEU A 114 -22.27 -5.01 11.91
N GLU A 115 -22.23 -5.48 13.15
CA GLU A 115 -23.34 -6.24 13.75
C GLU A 115 -24.60 -5.38 13.94
N ALA A 116 -24.45 -4.06 14.11
CA ALA A 116 -25.55 -3.11 14.16
C ALA A 116 -26.10 -2.73 12.77
N LEU A 117 -25.37 -3.01 11.69
CA LEU A 117 -25.83 -2.78 10.33
C LEU A 117 -26.89 -3.83 9.96
N ARG A 118 -28.15 -3.42 9.99
CA ARG A 118 -29.29 -4.22 9.49
C ARG A 118 -29.93 -3.53 8.29
N GLN A 119 -30.40 -4.36 7.35
CA GLN A 119 -31.27 -3.91 6.27
C GLN A 119 -32.56 -3.38 6.90
N ARG A 120 -32.93 -2.15 6.54
CA ARG A 120 -34.19 -1.56 6.99
C ARG A 120 -35.37 -2.15 6.23
N SER A 121 -36.55 -2.15 6.84
CA SER A 121 -37.79 -2.68 6.26
C SER A 121 -38.18 -2.03 4.92
N GLU A 122 -37.84 -0.76 4.77
CA GLU A 122 -38.10 0.09 3.61
C GLU A 122 -36.91 0.21 2.65
N GLU A 123 -35.78 -0.46 2.96
CA GLU A 123 -34.56 -0.40 2.18
C GLU A 123 -34.45 -1.61 1.22
N SER A 124 -34.12 -1.33 -0.04
CA SER A 124 -33.82 -2.40 -1.01
C SER A 124 -32.48 -3.08 -0.70
N ILE A 125 -32.34 -4.35 -1.06
CA ILE A 125 -31.09 -5.11 -0.86
C ILE A 125 -29.90 -4.42 -1.55
N SER A 126 -30.11 -3.87 -2.75
CA SER A 126 -29.06 -3.15 -3.48
C SER A 126 -28.61 -1.87 -2.76
N SER A 127 -29.55 -1.16 -2.14
CA SER A 127 -29.25 0.01 -1.30
C SER A 127 -28.46 -0.41 -0.06
N PHE A 128 -28.88 -1.49 0.60
CA PHE A 128 -28.21 -2.00 1.79
C PHE A 128 -26.77 -2.45 1.54
N ILE A 129 -26.51 -3.15 0.43
CA ILE A 129 -25.15 -3.60 0.04
C ILE A 129 -24.25 -2.42 -0.34
N SER A 130 -24.82 -1.28 -0.74
CA SER A 130 -24.08 -0.09 -1.17
C SER A 130 -23.77 0.89 -0.03
N ARG A 131 -24.16 0.58 1.21
CA ARG A 131 -23.84 1.34 2.42
C ARG A 131 -22.47 0.94 2.97
#